data_AF-A0A0K1EDT7-F1
#
_entry.id   AF-A0A0K1EDT7-F1
#
_cell.length_a   1.000
_cell.length_b   1.000
_cell.length_c   1.000
_cell.angle_alpha   90.00
_cell.angle_beta   90.00
_cell.angle_gamma   90.00
#
_symmetry.space_group_name_H-M   'P 1'
#
loop_
_entity.id
_entity.type
_entity.pdbx_description
1 polymer ?
#
loop_
_entity_poly.entity_id
_entity_poly.type
_entity_poly.pdbx_seq_one_letter_code
_entity_poly.pdbx_strand_id
1 'polypeptide(L)'
;MHSAALRVRVEQAQALREVSFEGFEAKLTCILSQFYPDECAALGAVGVRDFIRSSVRRAEFLGATRERDQGKYVTMELALGPELMGELVTVERERRRAHGASEHASVLIGAVCRAGVARLSGDDALPLDDDAVLLDEES
;
A
#
# COMPACT_ATOMS: atom_id res chain seq x y z
N MET A 1 27.44 21.20 -19.48
CA MET A 1 26.21 21.93 -19.12
C MET A 1 24.94 21.04 -19.24
N HIS A 2 24.94 19.81 -18.69
CA HIS A 2 23.79 18.88 -18.78
C HIS A 2 23.05 18.66 -17.43
N SER A 3 23.44 19.37 -16.36
CA SER A 3 22.98 19.06 -15.00
C SER A 3 21.65 19.73 -14.60
N ALA A 4 21.32 20.90 -15.17
CA ALA A 4 20.09 21.62 -14.84
C ALA A 4 18.83 20.97 -15.43
N ALA A 5 18.89 20.49 -16.68
CA ALA A 5 17.76 19.83 -17.34
C ALA A 5 17.38 18.49 -16.71
N LEU A 6 18.36 17.77 -16.14
CA LEU A 6 18.11 16.54 -15.39
C LEU A 6 17.45 16.81 -14.03
N ARG A 7 17.83 17.89 -13.33
CA ARG A 7 17.22 18.27 -12.04
C ARG A 7 15.75 18.64 -12.16
N VAL A 8 15.40 19.44 -13.19
CA VAL A 8 14.00 19.83 -13.45
C VAL A 8 13.09 18.62 -13.64
N ARG A 9 13.57 17.57 -14.32
CA ARG A 9 12.78 16.34 -14.54
C ARG A 9 12.59 15.51 -13.26
N VAL A 10 13.56 15.52 -12.36
CA VAL A 10 13.48 14.81 -11.07
C VAL A 10 12.50 15.52 -10.13
N GLU A 11 12.58 16.84 -10.03
CA GLU A 11 11.69 17.65 -9.20
C GLU A 11 10.23 17.58 -9.69
N GLN A 12 10.00 17.64 -11.01
CA GLN A 12 8.67 17.46 -11.59
C GLN A 12 8.11 16.05 -11.39
N ALA A 13 8.94 15.01 -11.52
CA ALA A 13 8.52 13.64 -11.25
C ALA A 13 8.19 13.42 -9.77
N GLN A 14 8.89 14.10 -8.87
CA GLN A 14 8.64 14.02 -7.43
C GLN A 14 7.34 14.75 -7.05
N ALA A 15 7.12 15.97 -7.58
CA ALA A 15 5.86 16.69 -7.40
C ALA A 15 4.66 15.91 -7.96
N LEU A 16 4.81 15.27 -9.13
CA LEU A 16 3.76 14.43 -9.70
C LEU A 16 3.46 13.19 -8.83
N ARG A 17 4.50 12.59 -8.24
CA ARG A 17 4.34 11.47 -7.29
C ARG A 17 3.61 11.88 -6.02
N GLU A 18 3.94 13.06 -5.48
CA GLU A 18 3.29 13.59 -4.29
C GLU A 18 1.80 13.85 -4.54
N VAL A 19 1.46 14.50 -5.67
CA VAL A 19 0.05 14.72 -6.05
C VAL A 19 -0.68 13.40 -6.32
N SER A 20 -0.04 12.43 -6.99
CA SER A 20 -0.66 11.11 -7.21
C SER A 20 -0.90 10.36 -5.89
N PHE A 21 0.02 10.52 -4.94
CA PHE A 21 -0.08 9.87 -3.64
C PHE A 21 -1.20 10.46 -2.78
N GLU A 22 -1.43 11.77 -2.83
CA GLU A 22 -2.55 12.40 -2.10
C GLU A 22 -3.91 11.85 -2.54
N GLY A 23 -4.12 11.67 -3.86
CA GLY A 23 -5.33 11.07 -4.39
C GLY A 23 -5.50 9.60 -3.98
N PHE A 24 -4.41 8.84 -3.98
CA PHE A 24 -4.40 7.45 -3.52
C PHE A 24 -4.65 7.34 -2.01
N GLU A 25 -4.03 8.19 -1.19
CA GLU A 25 -4.22 8.28 0.25
C GLU A 25 -5.68 8.60 0.60
N ALA A 26 -6.29 9.54 -0.11
CA ALA A 26 -7.70 9.90 0.08
C ALA A 26 -8.64 8.72 -0.25
N LYS A 27 -8.39 8.02 -1.37
CA LYS A 27 -9.15 6.82 -1.75
C LYS A 27 -9.03 5.72 -0.69
N LEU A 28 -7.81 5.42 -0.22
CA LEU A 28 -7.60 4.43 0.84
C LEU A 28 -8.25 4.85 2.15
N THR A 29 -8.18 6.13 2.52
CA THR A 29 -8.86 6.63 3.73
C THR A 29 -10.36 6.37 3.66
N CYS A 30 -10.98 6.61 2.51
CA CYS A 30 -12.40 6.34 2.28
C CYS A 30 -12.73 4.85 2.43
N ILE A 31 -11.99 3.98 1.73
CA ILE A 31 -12.17 2.52 1.78
C ILE A 31 -11.99 2.01 3.21
N LEU A 32 -10.90 2.36 3.89
CA LEU A 32 -10.65 1.90 5.26
C LEU A 32 -11.72 2.39 6.23
N SER A 33 -12.19 3.63 6.10
CA SER A 33 -13.25 4.15 6.97
C SER A 33 -14.59 3.47 6.74
N GLN A 34 -14.83 2.95 5.53
CA GLN A 34 -16.05 2.21 5.18
C GLN A 34 -16.01 0.77 5.70
N PHE A 35 -14.88 0.06 5.54
CA PHE A 35 -14.77 -1.36 5.86
C PHE A 35 -14.22 -1.64 7.27
N TYR A 36 -13.48 -0.70 7.86
CA TYR A 36 -12.85 -0.79 9.18
C TYR A 36 -13.14 0.46 10.02
N PRO A 37 -14.42 0.81 10.24
CA PRO A 37 -14.80 2.07 10.87
C PRO A 37 -14.31 2.16 12.32
N ASP A 38 -14.29 1.06 13.06
CA ASP A 38 -13.89 1.03 14.47
C ASP A 38 -12.37 1.21 14.61
N GLU A 39 -11.59 0.56 13.76
CA GLU A 39 -10.13 0.71 13.69
C GLU A 39 -9.75 2.13 13.26
N CYS A 40 -10.45 2.67 12.25
CA CYS A 40 -10.25 4.04 11.80
C CYS A 40 -10.64 5.06 12.88
N ALA A 41 -11.72 4.81 13.63
CA ALA A 41 -12.13 5.65 14.75
C ALA A 41 -11.10 5.61 15.89
N ALA A 42 -10.55 4.43 16.20
CA ALA A 42 -9.51 4.26 17.22
C ALA A 42 -8.20 4.99 16.85
N LEU A 43 -7.83 5.01 15.57
CA LEU A 43 -6.66 5.73 15.06
C LEU A 43 -6.90 7.25 14.93
N GLY A 44 -8.14 7.64 14.65
CA GLY A 44 -8.51 9.02 14.30
C GLY A 44 -7.99 9.45 12.93
N ALA A 45 -8.49 10.57 12.40
CA ALA A 45 -8.23 11.00 11.02
C ALA A 45 -6.76 11.30 10.69
N VAL A 46 -5.95 11.70 11.68
CA VAL A 46 -4.49 11.87 11.49
C VAL A 46 -3.80 10.51 11.54
N GLY A 47 -4.18 9.65 12.49
CA GLY A 47 -3.61 8.32 12.63
C GLY A 47 -3.87 7.42 11.42
N VAL A 48 -5.05 7.51 10.79
CA VAL A 48 -5.36 6.76 9.55
C VAL A 48 -4.42 7.16 8.41
N ARG A 49 -4.16 8.46 8.24
CA ARG A 49 -3.24 8.98 7.21
C ARG A 49 -1.80 8.54 7.47
N ASP A 50 -1.34 8.67 8.71
CA ASP A 50 0.00 8.22 9.11
C ASP A 50 0.17 6.71 8.94
N PHE A 51 -0.87 5.94 9.29
CA PHE A 51 -0.93 4.50 9.07
C PHE A 51 -0.76 4.19 7.58
N ILE A 52 -1.61 4.73 6.70
CA ILE A 52 -1.54 4.52 5.24
C ILE A 52 -0.15 4.85 4.71
N ARG A 53 0.41 6.02 5.03
CA ARG A 53 1.76 6.43 4.60
C ARG A 53 2.84 5.45 5.07
N SER A 54 2.75 4.99 6.31
CA SER A 54 3.70 4.03 6.86
C SER A 54 3.59 2.66 6.17
N SER A 55 2.37 2.19 5.92
CA SER A 55 2.06 0.92 5.27
C SER A 55 2.48 0.91 3.82
N VAL A 56 2.21 1.98 3.07
CA VAL A 56 2.64 2.10 1.68
C VAL A 56 4.16 2.07 1.57
N ARG A 57 4.89 2.79 2.44
CA ARG A 57 6.36 2.72 2.47
C ARG A 57 6.88 1.31 2.75
N ARG A 58 6.21 0.56 3.64
CA ARG A 58 6.55 -0.86 3.88
C ARG A 58 6.24 -1.73 2.67
N ALA A 59 5.09 -1.52 2.02
CA ALA A 59 4.73 -2.23 0.80
C ALA A 59 5.76 -1.98 -0.32
N GLU A 60 6.19 -0.73 -0.51
CA GLU A 60 7.23 -0.36 -1.47
C GLU A 60 8.58 -1.00 -1.13
N PHE A 61 8.97 -1.01 0.15
CA PHE A 61 10.18 -1.69 0.61
C PHE A 61 10.15 -3.18 0.26
N LEU A 62 8.98 -3.80 0.38
CA LEU A 62 8.73 -5.18 0.00
C LEU A 62 8.54 -5.37 -1.52
N GLY A 63 8.60 -4.31 -2.33
CA GLY A 63 8.53 -4.37 -3.80
C GLY A 63 7.15 -4.16 -4.42
N ALA A 64 6.15 -3.69 -3.67
CA ALA A 64 4.88 -3.26 -4.24
C ALA A 64 5.04 -1.91 -4.96
N THR A 65 4.93 -1.94 -6.29
CA THR A 65 5.10 -0.76 -7.15
C THR A 65 3.77 -0.23 -7.71
N ARG A 66 2.67 -0.97 -7.54
CA ARG A 66 1.34 -0.61 -8.02
C ARG A 66 0.43 -0.25 -6.84
N GLU A 67 -0.40 0.78 -7.02
CA GLU A 67 -1.40 1.21 -6.03
C GLU A 67 -2.28 0.05 -5.55
N ARG A 68 -2.68 -0.86 -6.45
CA ARG A 68 -3.47 -2.06 -6.10
C ARG A 68 -2.77 -2.94 -5.07
N ASP A 69 -1.48 -3.20 -5.27
CA ASP A 69 -0.70 -4.08 -4.38
C ASP A 69 -0.40 -3.37 -3.05
N GLN A 70 -0.18 -2.06 -3.10
CA GLN A 70 0.00 -1.23 -1.91
C GLN A 70 -1.29 -1.14 -1.08
N GLY A 71 -2.45 -0.95 -1.72
CA GLY A 71 -3.75 -0.90 -1.05
C GLY A 71 -4.13 -2.23 -0.40
N LYS A 72 -3.85 -3.36 -1.07
CA LYS A 72 -3.98 -4.70 -0.49
C LYS A 72 -3.12 -4.85 0.76
N TYR A 73 -1.85 -4.44 0.68
CA TYR A 73 -0.94 -4.49 1.82
C TYR A 73 -1.45 -3.66 3.00
N VAL A 74 -1.86 -2.41 2.76
CA VAL A 74 -2.40 -1.49 3.78
C VAL A 74 -3.61 -2.10 4.47
N THR A 75 -4.55 -2.63 3.69
CA THR A 75 -5.79 -3.21 4.22
C THR A 75 -5.52 -4.45 5.06
N MET A 76 -4.62 -5.32 4.57
CA MET A 76 -4.21 -6.50 5.32
C MET A 76 -3.47 -6.16 6.61
N GLU A 77 -2.62 -5.14 6.58
CA GLU A 77 -1.91 -4.71 7.79
C GLU A 77 -2.85 -4.15 8.84
N LEU A 78 -3.93 -3.48 8.42
CA LEU A 78 -4.96 -3.00 9.34
C LEU A 78 -5.75 -4.18 9.93
N ALA A 79 -6.18 -5.12 9.09
CA ALA A 79 -7.01 -6.25 9.48
C ALA A 79 -6.26 -7.33 10.31
N LEU A 80 -5.00 -7.59 9.99
CA LEU A 80 -4.20 -8.67 10.60
C LEU A 80 -3.29 -8.17 11.73
N GLY A 81 -3.12 -6.86 11.84
CA GLY A 81 -2.27 -6.23 12.85
C GLY A 81 -0.77 -6.25 12.52
N PRO A 82 0.02 -5.45 13.25
CA PRO A 82 1.43 -5.21 12.96
C PRO A 82 2.35 -6.40 13.22
N GLU A 83 1.93 -7.36 14.05
CA GLU A 83 2.74 -8.53 14.43
C GLU A 83 2.95 -9.47 13.23
N LEU A 84 1.88 -9.80 12.52
CA LEU A 84 1.94 -10.67 11.34
C LEU A 84 2.71 -10.02 10.19
N MET A 85 2.64 -8.70 10.08
CA MET A 85 3.31 -7.94 9.02
C MET A 85 4.78 -7.64 9.37
N GLY A 86 5.12 -7.53 10.65
CA GLY A 86 6.47 -7.31 11.15
C GLY A 86 7.41 -8.50 10.88
N GLU A 87 6.89 -9.73 10.98
CA GLU A 87 7.63 -10.93 10.59
C GLU A 87 8.00 -10.91 9.10
N LEU A 88 7.07 -10.47 8.24
CA LEU A 88 7.31 -10.35 6.79
C LEU A 88 8.46 -9.40 6.45
N VAL A 89 8.46 -8.23 7.07
CA VAL A 89 9.48 -7.20 6.87
C VAL A 89 10.84 -7.70 7.37
N THR A 90 10.84 -8.47 8.45
CA THR A 90 12.05 -9.06 9.03
C THR A 90 12.64 -10.12 8.10
N VAL A 91 11.83 -11.04 7.60
CA VAL A 91 12.25 -12.08 6.65
C VAL A 91 12.81 -11.48 5.37
N GLU A 92 12.16 -10.46 4.79
CA GLU A 92 12.66 -9.81 3.57
C GLU A 92 13.97 -9.03 3.83
N ARG A 93 14.12 -8.40 5.01
CA ARG A 93 15.39 -7.77 5.40
C ARG A 93 16.53 -8.77 5.49
N GLU A 94 16.30 -9.92 6.11
CA GLU A 94 17.30 -10.99 6.21
C GLU A 94 17.66 -11.57 4.85
N ARG A 95 16.66 -11.80 4.00
CA ARG A 95 16.87 -12.25 2.62
C ARG A 95 17.75 -11.29 1.83
N ARG A 96 17.46 -9.97 1.88
CA ARG A 96 18.26 -8.94 1.19
C ARG A 96 19.69 -8.87 1.71
N ARG A 97 19.93 -9.09 3.01
CA ARG A 97 21.29 -9.17 3.57
C ARG A 97 22.04 -10.39 3.04
N ALA A 98 21.36 -11.51 2.88
CA ALA A 98 21.99 -12.75 2.46
C ALA A 98 22.20 -12.86 0.93
N HIS A 99 21.32 -12.27 0.11
CA HIS A 99 21.29 -12.53 -1.34
C HIS A 99 21.34 -11.25 -2.21
N GLY A 100 21.44 -10.05 -1.62
CA GLY A 100 21.32 -8.79 -2.34
C GLY A 100 19.87 -8.43 -2.71
N ALA A 101 19.64 -7.22 -3.22
CA ALA A 101 18.31 -6.77 -3.66
C ALA A 101 17.87 -7.57 -4.89
N SER A 102 16.99 -8.55 -4.69
CA SER A 102 16.46 -9.43 -5.74
C SER A 102 15.09 -8.93 -6.23
N GLU A 103 14.83 -9.03 -7.54
CA GLU A 103 13.58 -8.64 -8.21
C GLU A 103 12.33 -9.44 -7.75
N HIS A 104 12.47 -10.41 -6.85
CA HIS A 104 11.41 -11.35 -6.47
C HIS A 104 10.57 -10.93 -5.25
N ALA A 105 10.74 -9.71 -4.71
CA ALA A 105 10.02 -9.26 -3.52
C ALA A 105 8.49 -9.13 -3.78
N SER A 106 8.09 -8.79 -5.02
CA SER A 106 6.69 -8.81 -5.47
C SER A 106 6.03 -10.19 -5.38
N VAL A 107 6.80 -11.28 -5.54
CA VAL A 107 6.31 -12.66 -5.40
C VAL A 107 6.00 -12.99 -3.94
N LEU A 108 6.78 -12.45 -3.00
CA LEU A 108 6.56 -12.61 -1.56
C LEU A 108 5.34 -11.83 -1.09
N ILE A 109 5.18 -10.55 -1.48
CA ILE A 109 3.93 -9.82 -1.20
C ILE A 109 2.76 -10.56 -1.82
N GLY A 110 2.85 -10.99 -3.08
CA GLY A 110 1.77 -11.75 -3.72
C GLY A 110 1.45 -13.07 -3.00
N ALA A 111 2.45 -13.81 -2.53
CA ALA A 111 2.27 -15.06 -1.81
C ALA A 111 1.66 -14.84 -0.41
N VAL A 112 2.07 -13.78 0.27
CA VAL A 112 1.56 -13.40 1.59
C VAL A 112 0.16 -12.81 1.48
N CYS A 113 -0.11 -11.99 0.46
CA CYS A 113 -1.45 -11.55 0.12
C CYS A 113 -2.36 -12.75 -0.16
N ARG A 114 -1.90 -13.74 -0.94
CA ARG A 114 -2.68 -14.97 -1.16
C ARG A 114 -2.88 -15.78 0.12
N ALA A 115 -1.87 -15.91 0.97
CA ALA A 115 -1.95 -16.66 2.22
C ALA A 115 -2.83 -15.97 3.28
N GLY A 116 -2.76 -14.64 3.37
CA GLY A 116 -3.59 -13.83 4.27
C GLY A 116 -5.04 -13.73 3.78
N VAL A 117 -5.28 -13.60 2.47
CA VAL A 117 -6.63 -13.67 1.90
C VAL A 117 -7.28 -15.02 2.20
N ALA A 118 -6.54 -16.13 2.07
CA ALA A 118 -7.06 -17.46 2.43
C ALA A 118 -7.41 -17.61 3.92
N ARG A 119 -6.81 -16.78 4.80
CA ARG A 119 -7.12 -16.73 6.24
C ARG A 119 -8.30 -15.81 6.55
N LEU A 120 -8.57 -14.81 5.69
CA LEU A 120 -9.70 -13.89 5.76
C LEU A 120 -10.95 -14.42 5.02
N SER A 121 -10.85 -15.49 4.23
CA SER A 121 -11.98 -16.12 3.51
C SER A 121 -12.99 -16.87 4.41
N GLY A 122 -13.26 -16.34 5.61
CA GLY A 122 -14.55 -16.52 6.27
C GLY A 122 -15.41 -15.29 5.99
N ASP A 123 -16.34 -15.41 5.03
CA ASP A 123 -17.42 -14.49 4.62
C ASP A 123 -17.14 -12.99 4.32
N ASP A 124 -16.02 -12.39 4.73
CA ASP A 124 -15.72 -10.95 4.49
C ASP A 124 -14.68 -10.74 3.38
N ALA A 125 -14.92 -11.34 2.21
CA ALA A 125 -14.09 -11.10 1.03
C ALA A 125 -14.26 -9.64 0.57
N LEU A 126 -13.28 -8.78 0.88
CA LEU A 126 -13.21 -7.40 0.41
C LEU A 126 -13.35 -7.34 -1.12
N PRO A 127 -14.29 -6.55 -1.67
CA PRO A 127 -14.41 -6.36 -3.10
C PRO A 127 -13.25 -5.46 -3.56
N LEU A 128 -12.12 -6.07 -3.88
CA LEU A 128 -11.01 -5.44 -4.59
C LEU A 128 -11.00 -5.82 -6.08
N ASP A 129 -12.16 -6.23 -6.59
CA ASP A 129 -12.41 -6.52 -8.00
C ASP A 129 -12.73 -5.24 -8.79
N ASP A 130 -12.27 -5.26 -10.04
CA ASP A 130 -12.02 -4.16 -10.95
C ASP A 130 -13.28 -3.42 -11.48
N ASP A 131 -14.46 -3.63 -10.88
CA ASP A 131 -15.76 -3.11 -11.35
C ASP A 131 -16.36 -1.94 -10.54
N ALA A 132 -15.62 -1.36 -9.59
CA ALA A 132 -15.95 -0.02 -9.07
C ALA A 132 -15.50 1.09 -10.05
N VAL A 133 -15.88 0.94 -11.32
CA VAL A 133 -16.06 2.05 -12.25
C VAL A 133 -17.55 2.42 -12.21
N LEU A 134 -17.83 3.71 -12.40
CA LEU A 134 -19.13 4.40 -12.54
C LEU A 134 -19.59 5.05 -11.21
N LEU A 135 -19.57 6.38 -11.06
CA LEU A 135 -20.13 7.36 -11.99
C LEU A 135 -19.23 8.57 -12.27
N ASP A 136 -18.99 8.75 -13.57
CA ASP A 136 -18.92 9.96 -14.40
C ASP A 136 -18.48 11.32 -13.81
N GLU A 137 -17.50 11.87 -14.54
CA GLU A 137 -17.35 13.31 -14.80
C GLU A 137 -18.56 13.85 -15.61
N GLU A 138 -18.79 15.17 -15.51
CA GLU A 138 -19.73 16.03 -16.29
C GLU A 138 -21.07 16.39 -15.64
N SER A 139 -21.06 17.45 -14.81
CA SER A 139 -21.82 18.71 -15.05
C SER A 139 -21.43 19.80 -14.04
#